data_AF-A0A2D7FXZ6-F1
#
_entry.id   AF-A0A2D7FXZ6-F1
#
_cell.length_a   1.000
_cell.length_b   1.000
_cell.length_c   1.000
_cell.angle_alpha   90.00
_cell.angle_beta   90.00
_cell.angle_gamma   90.00
#
_symmetry.space_group_name_H-M   'P 1'
#
loop_
_entity.id
_entity.type
_entity.pdbx_description
1 polymer ?
#
loop_
_entity_poly.entity_id
_entity_poly.type
_entity_poly.pdbx_seq_one_letter_code
_entity_poly.pdbx_strand_id
1 'polypeptide(L)' 'MEDNIYEIQFTATSIRMLYKAVCFALDQWPGGDPTEQEYYVILRDSLKRILLEETFMLDA' A
#
# COMPACT_ATOMS: atom_id res chain seq x y z
N MET A 1 8.49 10.99 18.02
CA MET A 1 8.95 9.64 18.35
C MET A 1 9.55 9.08 17.08
N GLU A 2 10.70 8.44 17.15
CA GLU A 2 11.25 7.72 15.99
C GLU A 2 10.36 6.52 15.73
N ASP A 3 9.84 6.39 14.51
CA ASP A 3 9.00 5.26 14.15
C ASP A 3 9.86 3.99 14.06
N ASN A 4 9.41 2.92 14.71
CA ASN A 4 10.06 1.63 14.56
C ASN A 4 9.77 1.08 13.16
N ILE A 5 10.81 0.89 12.36
CA ILE A 5 10.70 0.31 11.02
C ILE A 5 10.70 -1.21 11.14
N TYR A 6 9.69 -1.85 10.54
CA TYR A 6 9.58 -3.31 10.48
C TYR A 6 9.55 -3.78 9.03
N GLU A 7 10.20 -4.90 8.75
CA GLU A 7 10.21 -5.54 7.44
C GLU A 7 9.40 -6.83 7.46
N ILE A 8 8.61 -7.05 6.41
CA ILE A 8 7.80 -8.26 6.23
C ILE A 8 7.91 -8.76 4.79
N GLN A 9 7.91 -10.07 4.62
CA GLN A 9 7.98 -10.72 3.30
C GLN A 9 6.58 -10.96 2.74
N PHE A 10 6.39 -10.66 1.46
CA PHE A 10 5.13 -10.88 0.75
C PHE A 10 5.35 -11.60 -0.57
N THR A 11 4.32 -12.35 -0.98
CA THR A 11 4.19 -12.79 -2.37
C THR A 11 3.59 -11.66 -3.22
N ALA A 12 3.82 -11.67 -4.54
CA ALA A 12 3.20 -10.71 -5.46
C ALA A 12 1.66 -10.71 -5.33
N THR A 13 1.06 -11.89 -5.15
CA THR A 13 -0.38 -12.03 -4.90
C THR A 13 -0.82 -11.32 -3.63
N SER A 14 -0.08 -11.49 -2.53
CA SER A 14 -0.37 -10.82 -1.26
C SER A 14 -0.25 -9.30 -1.38
N ILE A 15 0.73 -8.78 -2.13
CA ILE A 15 0.85 -7.33 -2.42
C ILE A 15 -0.38 -6.84 -3.20
N ARG A 16 -0.84 -7.57 -4.24
CA ARG A 16 -2.05 -7.22 -4.99
C ARG A 16 -3.29 -7.18 -4.09
N MET A 17 -3.42 -8.13 -3.16
CA MET A 17 -4.53 -8.16 -2.20
C MET A 17 -4.46 -6.98 -1.23
N LEU A 18 -3.29 -6.69 -0.67
CA LEU A 18 -3.09 -5.58 0.24
C LEU A 18 -3.37 -4.23 -0.44
N TYR A 19 -2.90 -4.05 -1.67
CA TYR A 19 -3.20 -2.87 -2.47
C TYR A 19 -4.71 -2.65 -2.62
N LYS A 20 -5.47 -3.71 -2.96
CA LYS A 20 -6.94 -3.63 -3.06
C LYS A 20 -7.58 -3.27 -1.72
N ALA A 21 -7.11 -3.85 -0.62
CA ALA A 21 -7.63 -3.56 0.72
C ALA A 21 -7.41 -2.10 1.12
N VAL A 22 -6.22 -1.55 0.87
CA VAL A 22 -5.89 -0.15 1.15
C VAL A 22 -6.71 0.79 0.27
N CYS A 23 -6.88 0.49 -1.02
CA CYS A 23 -7.75 1.25 -1.91
C CYS A 23 -9.21 1.27 -1.41
N PHE A 24 -9.73 0.12 -0.97
CA PHE A 24 -11.07 0.02 -0.39
C PHE A 24 -11.19 0.84 0.89
N ALA A 25 -10.20 0.79 1.79
CA ALA A 25 -10.20 1.57 3.03
C ALA A 25 -10.23 3.09 2.77
N LEU A 26 -9.52 3.57 1.74
CA LEU A 26 -9.55 4.97 1.31
C LEU A 26 -10.87 5.35 0.65
N ASP A 27 -11.40 4.50 -0.22
CA ASP A 27 -12.66 4.75 -0.93
C ASP A 27 -13.87 4.77 0.02
N GLN A 28 -13.84 3.92 1.05
CA GLN A 28 -14.89 3.80 2.06
C GLN A 28 -14.55 4.54 3.35
N TRP A 29 -13.62 5.51 3.31
CA TRP A 29 -13.15 6.22 4.49
C TRP A 29 -14.31 6.97 5.18
N PRO A 30 -14.69 6.62 6.41
CA PRO A 30 -15.84 7.21 7.10
C PRO A 30 -15.56 8.63 7.64
N GLY A 31 -14.35 9.17 7.43
CA GLY A 31 -13.81 10.28 8.21
C GLY A 31 -13.02 9.76 9.42
N GLY A 32 -12.22 10.61 10.04
CA GLY A 32 -11.34 10.22 11.14
C GLY A 32 -10.15 11.15 11.28
N ASP A 33 -9.05 10.64 11.83
CA ASP A 33 -7.78 11.36 11.89
C ASP A 33 -7.24 11.57 10.46
N PRO A 34 -7.03 12.83 10.02
CA PRO A 34 -6.43 13.11 8.72
C PRO A 34 -5.05 12.45 8.55
N THR A 35 -4.30 12.32 9.64
CA THR A 35 -2.97 11.71 9.65
C THR A 35 -3.04 10.24 9.25
N GLU A 36 -4.05 9.51 9.75
CA GLU A 36 -4.28 8.11 9.37
C GLU A 36 -4.61 7.99 7.88
N GLN A 37 -5.45 8.90 7.36
CA GLN A 37 -5.79 8.93 5.95
C GLN A 37 -4.55 9.18 5.08
N GLU A 38 -3.66 10.09 5.49
CA GLU A 38 -2.39 10.35 4.81
C GLU A 38 -1.49 9.10 4.77
N TYR A 39 -1.40 8.36 5.88
CA TYR A 39 -0.66 7.10 5.91
C TYR A 39 -1.24 6.05 4.95
N TYR A 40 -2.56 5.92 4.86
CA TYR A 40 -3.18 5.03 3.86
C TYR A 40 -2.86 5.47 2.42
N VAL A 41 -2.85 6.77 2.13
CA VAL A 41 -2.49 7.30 0.81
C VAL A 41 -1.04 6.95 0.47
N ILE A 42 -0.11 7.17 1.40
CA ILE A 42 1.32 6.85 1.23
C ILE A 42 1.51 5.34 1.00
N LEU A 43 0.81 4.51 1.78
CA LEU A 43 0.88 3.06 1.66
C LEU A 43 0.32 2.57 0.31
N ARG A 44 -0.82 3.12 -0.13
CA ARG A 44 -1.41 2.83 -1.45
C ARG A 44 -0.41 3.09 -2.57
N ASP A 45 0.24 4.25 -2.53
CA ASP A 45 1.14 4.69 -3.60
C ASP A 45 2.42 3.85 -3.61
N SER A 46 2.92 3.47 -2.43
CA SER A 46 4.05 2.54 -2.28
C SER A 46 3.73 1.16 -2.84
N LEU A 47 2.55 0.60 -2.52
CA LEU A 47 2.10 -0.68 -3.04
C LEU A 47 1.88 -0.62 -4.57
N LYS A 48 1.31 0.48 -5.08
CA LYS A 48 1.13 0.69 -6.52
C LYS A 48 2.47 0.68 -7.25
N ARG A 49 3.49 1.33 -6.70
CA ARG A 49 4.85 1.33 -7.25
C ARG A 49 5.41 -0.09 -7.37
N ILE A 50 5.32 -0.88 -6.30
CA ILE A 50 5.78 -2.28 -6.30
C ILE A 50 5.07 -3.10 -7.38
N LEU A 51 3.75 -2.92 -7.54
CA LEU A 51 2.98 -3.61 -8.56
C LEU A 51 3.35 -3.20 -9.99
N LEU A 52 3.65 -1.92 -10.22
CA LEU A 52 4.12 -1.45 -11.52
C LEU A 52 5.51 -2.00 -11.84
N GLU A 53 6.42 -1.99 -10.85
CA GLU A 53 7.75 -2.58 -10.99
C GLU A 53 7.65 -4.08 -11.31
N GLU A 54 6.78 -4.83 -10.63
CA GLU A 54 6.54 -6.24 -10.96
C GLU A 54 5.98 -6.42 -12.38
N THR A 55 5.04 -5.59 -12.81
CA THR A 55 4.44 -5.67 -14.14
C THR A 55 5.49 -5.41 -15.23
N PHE A 56 6.27 -4.32 -15.09
CA PHE A 56 7.22 -3.91 -16.13
C PHE A 56 8.58 -4.64 -16.06
N MET A 57 8.96 -5.22 -14.92
CA MET A 57 10.13 -6.10 -14.85
C MET A 57 9.85 -7.50 -15.43
N LEU A 58 8.59 -7.94 -15.47
CA LEU A 58 8.22 -9.19 -16.16
C LEU A 58 8.23 -9.05 -17.69
N ASP A 59 8.16 -7.82 -18.20
CA ASP A 59 8.15 -7.50 -19.64
C ASP A 59 9.55 -7.21 -20.23
N ALA A 60 10.63 -7.32 -19.44
CA ALA A 60 12.02 -7.06 -19.82
C ALA A 60 12.86 -8.35 -19.92
#